data_AF-A0A516Q2T2-F1
#
_entry.id   AF-A0A516Q2T2-F1
#
_cell.length_a   1.000
_cell.length_b   1.000
_cell.length_c   1.000
_cell.angle_alpha   90.00
_cell.angle_beta   90.00
_cell.angle_gamma   90.00
#
_symmetry.space_group_name_H-M   'P 1'
#
loop_
_entity.id
_entity.type
_entity.pdbx_description
1 polymer ?
#
loop_
_entity_poly.entity_id
_entity_poly.type
_entity_poly.pdbx_seq_one_letter_code
_entity_poly.pdbx_strand_id
1 'polypeptide(L)'
;MTMMKSGLGIKVCTAVAASAVGIAMLTAGTGDKVHSLDAQSLVPELARAQSAGDALPDTVQPLIDDASLDPGTVRLLAESRLGFHWVSEDALGDICSITMGREGVSAANCLTPQQFYSSGSSLMVAGSSRNGVVSHLLPAGTDASAVKAAIERRSSKLGQSGTEPRVEVLNGGSLVVMDEQTAKELGDITISRNDGTDIVLSGLEH
;
A
#
# COMPACT_ATOMS: atom_id res chain seq x y z
N MET A 1 -12.25 74.88 -44.37
CA MET A 1 -12.06 74.31 -45.73
C MET A 1 -11.76 72.84 -45.54
N THR A 2 -12.63 71.98 -46.07
CA THR A 2 -12.37 70.62 -46.58
C THR A 2 -11.72 69.60 -45.62
N MET A 3 -12.48 68.70 -44.99
CA MET A 3 -12.92 67.37 -45.46
C MET A 3 -11.82 66.31 -45.67
N MET A 4 -12.15 65.09 -45.19
CA MET A 4 -11.69 63.75 -45.61
C MET A 4 -10.39 63.20 -44.99
N LYS A 5 -10.21 61.90 -44.72
CA LYS A 5 -11.04 60.67 -44.58
C LYS A 5 -10.04 59.52 -44.31
N SER A 6 -10.49 58.44 -43.67
CA SER A 6 -9.93 57.07 -43.73
C SER A 6 -8.69 56.78 -42.85
N GLY A 7 -8.52 55.63 -42.20
CA GLY A 7 -9.28 54.38 -42.28
C GLY A 7 -8.98 53.49 -41.07
N LEU A 8 -10.04 52.83 -40.63
CA LEU A 8 -10.12 51.84 -39.57
C LEU A 8 -9.54 50.50 -40.07
N GLY A 9 -8.55 49.95 -39.38
CA GLY A 9 -7.97 48.64 -39.69
C GLY A 9 -7.94 47.75 -38.45
N ILE A 10 -9.11 47.33 -37.98
CA ILE A 10 -9.24 46.37 -36.88
C ILE A 10 -8.96 44.97 -37.46
N LYS A 11 -7.77 44.44 -37.21
CA LYS A 11 -7.46 43.02 -37.43
C LYS A 11 -8.05 42.21 -36.28
N VAL A 12 -9.22 41.65 -36.50
CA VAL A 12 -9.80 40.61 -35.64
C VAL A 12 -9.08 39.29 -35.96
N CYS A 13 -8.14 38.90 -35.12
CA CYS A 13 -7.58 37.55 -35.13
C CYS A 13 -8.52 36.65 -34.30
N THR A 14 -9.44 35.97 -34.98
CA THR A 14 -10.28 34.93 -34.38
C THR A 14 -9.41 33.72 -34.05
N ALA A 15 -9.04 33.57 -32.77
CA ALA A 15 -8.44 32.34 -32.28
C ALA A 15 -9.54 31.29 -32.12
N VAL A 16 -9.49 30.26 -32.97
CA VAL A 16 -10.34 29.08 -32.84
C VAL A 16 -9.80 28.26 -31.67
N ALA A 17 -10.45 28.34 -30.52
CA ALA A 17 -10.17 27.50 -29.37
C ALA A 17 -10.69 26.08 -29.67
N ALA A 18 -9.78 25.18 -30.05
CA ALA A 18 -10.08 23.75 -30.13
C ALA A 18 -10.28 23.22 -28.70
N SER A 19 -11.53 22.96 -28.33
CA SER A 19 -11.89 22.27 -27.09
C SER A 19 -11.40 20.83 -27.17
N ALA A 20 -10.24 20.54 -26.57
CA ALA A 20 -9.81 19.18 -26.34
C ALA A 20 -10.75 18.56 -25.29
N VAL A 21 -11.71 17.76 -25.76
CA VAL A 21 -12.47 16.85 -24.91
C VAL A 21 -11.49 15.77 -24.45
N GLY A 22 -10.88 15.99 -23.29
CA GLY A 22 -10.09 14.98 -22.61
C GLY A 22 -11.01 13.85 -22.17
N ILE A 23 -11.06 12.78 -22.96
CA ILE A 23 -11.65 11.51 -22.53
C ILE A 23 -10.75 11.01 -21.40
N ALA A 24 -11.18 11.22 -20.16
CA ALA A 24 -10.61 10.53 -19.02
C ALA A 24 -10.90 9.04 -19.21
N MET A 25 -9.92 8.30 -19.72
CA MET A 25 -9.98 6.85 -19.71
C MET A 25 -9.99 6.42 -18.24
N LEU A 26 -11.15 5.96 -17.78
CA LEU A 26 -11.27 5.16 -16.57
C LEU A 26 -10.53 3.86 -16.85
N THR A 27 -9.24 3.80 -16.50
CA THR A 27 -8.52 2.53 -16.42
C THR A 27 -9.13 1.78 -15.24
N ALA A 28 -10.15 0.96 -15.53
CA ALA A 28 -10.53 -0.12 -14.63
C ALA A 28 -9.24 -0.91 -14.37
N GLY A 29 -8.80 -0.93 -13.12
CA GLY A 29 -7.54 -1.55 -12.72
C GLY A 29 -7.56 -3.01 -13.08
N THR A 30 -6.97 -3.35 -14.22
CA THR A 30 -6.55 -4.71 -14.50
C THR A 30 -5.41 -4.96 -13.53
N GLY A 31 -5.66 -5.72 -12.45
CA GLY A 31 -4.60 -6.14 -11.56
C GLY A 31 -3.50 -6.79 -12.40
N ASP A 32 -2.35 -6.13 -12.46
CA ASP A 32 -1.23 -6.60 -13.28
C ASP A 32 -0.87 -8.01 -12.85
N LYS A 33 -0.78 -8.92 -13.82
CA LYS A 33 -0.36 -10.29 -13.53
C LYS A 33 1.09 -10.25 -13.09
N VAL A 34 1.42 -10.96 -12.02
CA VAL A 34 2.81 -11.14 -11.60
C VAL A 34 3.53 -11.94 -12.68
N HIS A 35 4.48 -11.30 -13.36
CA HIS A 35 5.24 -11.89 -14.46
C HIS A 35 6.62 -12.42 -14.03
N SER A 36 7.06 -12.06 -12.82
CA SER A 36 8.36 -12.40 -12.25
C SER A 36 8.24 -12.48 -10.72
N LEU A 37 9.11 -13.28 -10.11
CA LEU A 37 9.25 -13.37 -8.66
C LEU A 37 10.39 -12.47 -8.14
N ASP A 38 10.86 -11.49 -8.93
CA ASP A 38 11.72 -10.44 -8.38
C ASP A 38 10.94 -9.52 -7.42
N ALA A 39 11.65 -8.95 -6.44
CA ALA A 39 11.05 -8.15 -5.38
C ALA A 39 10.25 -6.96 -5.94
N GLN A 40 10.73 -6.31 -6.99
CA GLN A 40 10.10 -5.15 -7.62
C GLN A 40 8.80 -5.51 -8.36
N SER A 41 8.70 -6.71 -8.92
CA SER A 41 7.46 -7.22 -9.54
C SER A 41 6.44 -7.61 -8.49
N LEU A 42 6.89 -8.07 -7.31
CA LEU A 42 6.03 -8.44 -6.20
C LEU A 42 5.60 -7.24 -5.34
N VAL A 43 6.45 -6.22 -5.24
CA VAL A 43 6.19 -4.95 -4.52
C VAL A 43 6.64 -3.79 -5.41
N PRO A 44 5.76 -3.25 -6.28
CA PRO A 44 6.08 -2.22 -7.27
C PRO A 44 6.69 -0.95 -6.67
N GLU A 45 6.46 -0.69 -5.38
CA GLU A 45 7.04 0.43 -4.66
C GLU A 45 8.57 0.36 -4.64
N LEU A 46 9.17 -0.84 -4.56
CA LEU A 46 10.62 -1.04 -4.59
C LEU A 46 11.25 -0.56 -5.91
N ALA A 47 10.50 -0.57 -7.01
CA ALA A 47 10.98 -0.07 -8.31
C ALA A 47 11.01 1.47 -8.39
N ARG A 48 10.36 2.17 -7.47
CA ARG A 48 10.30 3.64 -7.47
C ARG A 48 11.64 4.20 -7.01
N ALA A 49 11.98 5.40 -7.48
CA ALA A 49 13.10 6.15 -6.91
C ALA A 49 12.82 6.52 -5.45
N GLN A 50 13.83 6.39 -4.59
CA GLN A 50 13.74 6.81 -3.19
C GLN A 50 13.54 8.32 -3.09
N SER A 51 12.82 8.73 -2.06
CA SER A 51 12.45 10.09 -1.71
C SER A 51 12.74 10.38 -0.24
N ALA A 52 12.69 11.65 0.15
CA ALA A 52 12.90 12.04 1.55
C ALA A 52 11.87 11.43 2.52
N GLY A 53 10.69 11.04 2.04
CA GLY A 53 9.66 10.38 2.86
C GLY A 53 9.96 8.92 3.19
N ASP A 54 10.95 8.32 2.51
CA ASP A 54 11.32 6.92 2.71
C ASP A 54 12.33 6.72 3.84
N ALA A 55 12.81 7.80 4.46
CA ALA A 55 13.76 7.73 5.56
C ALA A 55 13.14 7.01 6.77
N LEU A 56 13.86 6.01 7.29
CA LEU A 56 13.52 5.38 8.56
C LEU A 56 13.94 6.29 9.72
N PRO A 57 13.12 6.42 10.78
CA PRO A 57 13.55 7.10 12.00
C PRO A 57 14.74 6.40 12.65
N ASP A 58 15.62 7.14 13.32
CA ASP A 58 16.79 6.60 14.03
C ASP A 58 16.43 5.48 15.03
N THR A 59 15.21 5.52 15.58
CA THR A 59 14.70 4.48 16.51
C THR A 59 14.52 3.12 15.85
N VAL A 60 14.48 3.04 14.51
CA VAL A 60 14.39 1.80 13.73
C VAL A 60 15.78 1.28 13.33
N GLN A 61 16.86 2.05 13.55
CA GLN A 61 18.21 1.65 13.16
C GLN A 61 18.66 0.28 13.69
N PRO A 62 18.37 -0.13 14.93
CA PRO A 62 18.73 -1.47 15.40
C PRO A 62 18.12 -2.59 14.54
N LEU A 63 16.91 -2.38 14.00
CA LEU A 63 16.27 -3.36 13.10
C LEU A 63 16.95 -3.41 11.73
N ILE A 64 17.45 -2.28 11.22
CA ILE A 64 18.24 -2.24 9.99
C ILE A 64 19.50 -3.10 10.15
N ASP A 65 20.19 -2.94 11.28
CA ASP A 65 21.44 -3.63 11.55
C ASP A 65 21.21 -5.14 11.75
N ASP A 66 20.19 -5.52 12.52
CA ASP A 66 19.88 -6.93 12.82
C ASP A 66 19.34 -7.69 11.60
N ALA A 67 18.48 -7.07 10.79
CA ALA A 67 17.89 -7.68 9.60
C ALA A 67 18.74 -7.48 8.33
N SER A 68 19.88 -6.78 8.41
CA SER A 68 20.74 -6.47 7.26
C SER A 68 19.98 -5.83 6.09
N LEU A 69 19.08 -4.89 6.39
CA LEU A 69 18.27 -4.19 5.40
C LEU A 69 19.15 -3.32 4.50
N ASP A 70 18.87 -3.29 3.19
CA ASP A 70 19.50 -2.34 2.27
C ASP A 70 18.80 -0.96 2.38
N PRO A 71 19.43 0.06 2.99
CA PRO A 71 18.82 1.37 3.16
C PRO A 71 18.46 2.07 1.84
N GLY A 72 19.10 1.71 0.71
CA GLY A 72 18.78 2.27 -0.61
C GLY A 72 17.47 1.75 -1.21
N THR A 73 16.95 0.65 -0.67
CA THR A 73 15.72 0.00 -1.15
C THR A 73 14.50 0.34 -0.32
N VAL A 74 14.67 1.02 0.82
CA VAL A 74 13.56 1.37 1.71
C VAL A 74 12.56 2.29 1.00
N ARG A 75 11.27 1.94 1.09
CA ARG A 75 10.14 2.72 0.58
C ARG A 75 9.04 2.79 1.62
N LEU A 76 8.56 4.00 1.92
CA LEU A 76 7.37 4.22 2.73
C LEU A 76 6.16 3.80 1.91
N LEU A 77 5.41 2.82 2.42
CA LEU A 77 4.17 2.35 1.81
C LEU A 77 3.00 3.26 2.20
N ALA A 78 2.83 3.49 3.50
CA ALA A 78 1.77 4.33 4.03
C ALA A 78 2.01 4.74 5.49
N GLU A 79 1.31 5.80 5.88
CA GLU A 79 1.01 6.14 7.27
C GLU A 79 -0.45 5.75 7.56
N SER A 80 -0.67 4.93 8.59
CA SER A 80 -2.00 4.52 9.08
C SER A 80 -2.33 5.23 10.39
N ARG A 81 -3.54 5.06 10.94
CA ARG A 81 -3.83 5.56 12.30
C ARG A 81 -2.94 4.90 13.36
N LEU A 82 -2.43 3.69 13.08
CA LEU A 82 -1.70 2.85 14.02
C LEU A 82 -0.17 3.01 13.92
N GLY A 83 0.35 3.56 12.83
CA GLY A 83 1.79 3.71 12.67
C GLY A 83 2.24 4.04 11.26
N PHE A 84 3.51 3.77 11.01
CA PHE A 84 4.18 3.94 9.73
C PHE A 84 4.63 2.57 9.23
N HIS A 85 4.55 2.38 7.91
CA HIS A 85 4.77 1.10 7.27
C HIS A 85 5.68 1.27 6.06
N TRP A 86 6.79 0.53 6.04
CA TRP A 86 7.76 0.53 4.95
C TRP A 86 7.95 -0.88 4.39
N VAL A 87 8.54 -0.92 3.21
CA VAL A 87 9.15 -2.12 2.62
C VAL A 87 10.61 -1.83 2.30
N SER A 88 11.43 -2.87 2.33
CA SER A 88 12.84 -2.85 1.92
C SER A 88 13.21 -4.22 1.34
N GLU A 89 14.37 -4.31 0.73
CA GLU A 89 15.09 -5.56 0.52
C GLU A 89 16.19 -5.71 1.58
N ASP A 90 16.59 -6.94 1.90
CA ASP A 90 17.84 -7.22 2.61
C ASP A 90 19.00 -7.51 1.63
N ALA A 91 20.18 -7.82 2.18
CA ALA A 91 21.36 -8.16 1.38
C ALA A 91 21.21 -9.42 0.51
N LEU A 92 20.20 -10.27 0.74
CA LEU A 92 19.91 -11.48 -0.02
C LEU A 92 18.83 -11.26 -1.09
N GLY A 93 18.17 -10.09 -1.09
CA GLY A 93 17.02 -9.79 -1.95
C GLY A 93 15.70 -10.30 -1.37
N ASP A 94 15.65 -10.61 -0.08
CA ASP A 94 14.41 -10.94 0.61
C ASP A 94 13.59 -9.68 0.86
N ILE A 95 12.27 -9.80 0.75
CA ILE A 95 11.33 -8.68 0.90
C ILE A 95 11.04 -8.50 2.37
N CYS A 96 11.44 -7.35 2.90
CA CYS A 96 11.30 -6.98 4.30
C CYS A 96 10.17 -5.98 4.49
N SER A 97 9.12 -6.38 5.22
CA SER A 97 8.11 -5.45 5.73
C SER A 97 8.55 -4.88 7.06
N ILE A 98 8.42 -3.57 7.24
CA ILE A 98 8.81 -2.86 8.47
C ILE A 98 7.61 -2.07 8.95
N THR A 99 7.25 -2.21 10.22
CA THR A 99 6.17 -1.44 10.85
C THR A 99 6.68 -0.79 12.12
N MET A 100 6.39 0.49 12.29
CA MET A 100 6.58 1.23 13.53
C MET A 100 5.24 1.74 14.03
N GLY A 101 4.82 1.26 15.19
CA GLY A 101 3.61 1.76 15.85
C GLY A 101 3.77 3.21 16.33
N ARG A 102 2.66 3.89 16.61
CA ARG A 102 2.68 5.29 17.12
C ARG A 102 3.46 5.48 18.42
N GLU A 103 3.61 4.41 19.20
CA GLU A 103 4.39 4.42 20.46
C GLU A 103 5.90 4.26 20.23
N GLY A 104 6.36 4.17 18.98
CA GLY A 104 7.77 4.06 18.61
C GLY A 104 8.33 2.64 18.63
N VAL A 105 7.56 1.65 19.11
CA VAL A 105 7.90 0.24 18.97
C VAL A 105 7.85 -0.14 17.49
N SER A 106 8.87 -0.85 17.02
CA SER A 106 8.95 -1.29 15.63
C SER A 106 9.32 -2.77 15.55
N ALA A 107 8.98 -3.38 14.42
CA ALA A 107 9.44 -4.71 14.06
C ALA A 107 9.66 -4.79 12.54
N ALA A 108 10.40 -5.80 12.12
CA ALA A 108 10.60 -6.13 10.72
C ALA A 108 10.44 -7.65 10.52
N ASN A 109 9.99 -8.05 9.34
CA ASN A 109 9.94 -9.45 8.91
C ASN A 109 10.35 -9.52 7.44
N CYS A 110 11.32 -10.38 7.13
CA CYS A 110 11.86 -10.60 5.80
C CYS A 110 11.46 -11.97 5.29
N LEU A 111 11.00 -12.04 4.05
CA LEU A 111 10.60 -13.27 3.39
C LEU A 111 11.28 -13.37 2.04
N THR A 112 11.69 -14.59 1.67
CA THR A 112 12.12 -14.84 0.29
C THR A 112 11.00 -14.44 -0.68
N PRO A 113 11.33 -14.00 -1.91
CA PRO A 113 10.29 -13.62 -2.87
C PRO A 113 9.26 -14.71 -3.13
N GLN A 114 9.67 -16.00 -3.08
CA GLN A 114 8.75 -17.12 -3.22
C GLN A 114 7.77 -17.23 -2.03
N GLN A 115 8.24 -17.09 -0.80
CA GLN A 115 7.37 -17.08 0.39
C GLN A 115 6.42 -15.89 0.35
N PHE A 116 6.93 -14.70 0.04
CA PHE A 116 6.13 -13.48 -0.07
C PHE A 116 5.06 -13.59 -1.16
N TYR A 117 5.38 -14.14 -2.34
CA TYR A 117 4.36 -14.38 -3.37
C TYR A 117 3.28 -15.38 -2.91
N SER A 118 3.64 -16.36 -2.08
CA SER A 118 2.71 -17.39 -1.63
C SER A 118 1.74 -16.91 -0.54
N SER A 119 2.20 -16.07 0.39
CA SER A 119 1.41 -15.70 1.59
C SER A 119 1.34 -14.20 1.87
N GLY A 120 2.08 -13.38 1.14
CA GLY A 120 2.43 -12.03 1.60
C GLY A 120 3.31 -12.06 2.85
N SER A 121 3.52 -10.90 3.45
CA SER A 121 4.11 -10.75 4.79
C SER A 121 3.04 -10.37 5.79
N SER A 122 3.11 -10.95 6.99
CA SER A 122 2.30 -10.57 8.15
C SER A 122 3.24 -10.21 9.29
N LEU A 123 3.03 -9.05 9.89
CA LEU A 123 3.89 -8.52 10.95
C LEU A 123 3.02 -7.97 12.08
N MET A 124 3.33 -8.37 13.31
CA MET A 124 2.74 -7.81 14.52
C MET A 124 3.79 -7.02 15.29
N VAL A 125 3.45 -5.77 15.62
CA VAL A 125 4.22 -4.93 16.53
C VAL A 125 3.46 -4.83 17.84
N ALA A 126 4.07 -5.28 18.94
CA ALA A 126 3.45 -5.18 20.26
C ALA A 126 3.24 -3.70 20.66
N GLY A 127 2.07 -3.39 21.20
CA GLY A 127 1.77 -2.09 21.79
C GLY A 127 1.81 -2.15 23.31
N SER A 128 2.26 -1.08 23.97
CA SER A 128 2.38 -1.04 25.44
C SER A 128 1.03 -1.08 26.17
N SER A 129 -0.07 -0.72 25.49
CA SER A 129 -1.42 -0.61 26.08
C SER A 129 -2.48 -1.55 25.48
N ARG A 130 -2.10 -2.72 24.94
CA ARG A 130 -2.97 -3.71 24.25
C ARG A 130 -3.44 -3.34 22.84
N ASN A 131 -2.88 -2.29 22.25
CA ASN A 131 -3.16 -1.88 20.87
C ASN A 131 -1.96 -2.21 19.99
N GLY A 132 -1.57 -3.49 19.95
CA GLY A 132 -0.57 -3.93 18.97
C GLY A 132 -1.02 -3.59 17.55
N VAL A 133 -0.07 -3.41 16.65
CA VAL A 133 -0.33 -3.13 15.24
C VAL A 133 -0.08 -4.39 14.45
N VAL A 134 -1.07 -4.83 13.69
CA VAL A 134 -0.93 -5.92 12.73
C VAL A 134 -0.96 -5.32 11.33
N SER A 135 0.10 -5.57 10.57
CA SER A 135 0.22 -5.15 9.18
C SER A 135 0.43 -6.37 8.30
N HIS A 136 -0.38 -6.47 7.25
CA HIS A 136 -0.21 -7.45 6.19
C HIS A 136 0.17 -6.74 4.89
N LEU A 137 1.31 -7.12 4.33
CA LEU A 137 1.75 -6.66 3.02
C LEU A 137 1.50 -7.79 2.01
N LEU A 138 0.66 -7.50 1.02
CA LEU A 138 0.23 -8.41 -0.02
C LEU A 138 1.08 -8.21 -1.28
N PRO A 139 1.37 -9.29 -2.03
CA PRO A 139 2.05 -9.17 -3.31
C PRO A 139 1.17 -8.46 -4.34
N ALA A 140 1.85 -7.86 -5.33
CA ALA A 140 1.23 -7.31 -6.52
C ALA A 140 0.27 -8.30 -7.20
N GLY A 141 -0.67 -7.76 -7.97
CA GLY A 141 -1.73 -8.55 -8.60
C GLY A 141 -2.85 -8.97 -7.63
N THR A 142 -2.75 -8.66 -6.34
CA THR A 142 -3.86 -8.79 -5.38
C THR A 142 -4.83 -7.63 -5.57
N ASP A 143 -6.08 -7.95 -5.92
CA ASP A 143 -7.08 -6.95 -6.25
C ASP A 143 -7.64 -6.27 -4.99
N ALA A 144 -7.58 -4.93 -4.94
CA ALA A 144 -8.03 -4.15 -3.80
C ALA A 144 -9.50 -4.37 -3.42
N SER A 145 -10.37 -4.62 -4.41
CA SER A 145 -11.78 -4.89 -4.19
C SER A 145 -12.00 -6.28 -3.63
N ALA A 146 -11.21 -7.27 -4.05
CA ALA A 146 -11.18 -8.61 -3.48
C ALA A 146 -10.73 -8.61 -2.02
N VAL A 147 -9.70 -7.81 -1.68
CA VAL A 147 -9.23 -7.61 -0.29
C VAL A 147 -10.35 -7.03 0.58
N LYS A 148 -10.96 -5.92 0.14
CA LYS A 148 -12.07 -5.27 0.87
C LYS A 148 -13.26 -6.22 1.06
N ALA A 149 -13.67 -6.91 0.00
CA ALA A 149 -14.75 -7.87 0.06
C ALA A 149 -14.44 -9.05 1.01
N ALA A 150 -13.17 -9.50 1.08
CA ALA A 150 -12.76 -10.55 2.02
C ALA A 150 -12.86 -10.10 3.47
N ILE A 151 -12.41 -8.88 3.77
CA ILE A 151 -12.53 -8.26 5.09
C ILE A 151 -14.01 -8.10 5.46
N GLU A 152 -14.84 -7.50 4.60
CA GLU A 152 -16.28 -7.31 4.84
C GLU A 152 -17.03 -8.63 5.10
N ARG A 153 -16.70 -9.70 4.36
CA ARG A 153 -17.25 -11.04 4.59
C ARG A 153 -16.90 -11.60 5.97
N ARG A 154 -15.73 -11.26 6.52
CA ARG A 154 -15.34 -11.65 7.88
C ARG A 154 -15.99 -10.75 8.92
N SER A 155 -15.94 -9.43 8.74
CA SER A 155 -16.54 -8.45 9.65
C SER A 155 -18.05 -8.63 9.81
N SER A 156 -18.78 -8.92 8.73
CA SER A 156 -20.24 -9.18 8.80
C SER A 156 -20.60 -10.41 9.62
N LYS A 157 -19.73 -11.43 9.67
CA LYS A 157 -19.92 -12.60 10.54
C LYS A 157 -19.71 -12.26 12.02
N LEU A 158 -18.97 -11.20 12.34
CA LEU A 158 -18.74 -10.72 13.70
C LEU A 158 -19.86 -9.80 14.22
N GLY A 159 -20.88 -9.53 13.40
CA GLY A 159 -21.92 -8.50 13.57
C GLY A 159 -22.87 -8.60 14.77
N GLN A 160 -22.38 -8.79 16.00
CA GLN A 160 -23.15 -8.61 17.25
C GLN A 160 -22.39 -7.88 18.38
N SER A 161 -21.11 -7.49 18.21
CA SER A 161 -20.30 -6.92 19.30
C SER A 161 -20.26 -5.38 19.38
N GLY A 162 -21.00 -4.67 18.49
CA GLY A 162 -21.19 -3.21 18.61
C GLY A 162 -19.98 -2.32 18.32
N THR A 163 -18.81 -2.89 17.99
CA THR A 163 -17.63 -2.12 17.57
C THR A 163 -17.23 -2.53 16.16
N GLU A 164 -17.25 -1.60 15.23
CA GLU A 164 -16.87 -1.84 13.84
C GLU A 164 -15.37 -2.17 13.79
N PRO A 165 -14.95 -3.32 13.23
CA PRO A 165 -13.54 -3.69 13.15
C PRO A 165 -12.78 -2.64 12.35
N ARG A 166 -11.75 -2.06 12.95
CA ARG A 166 -11.06 -0.88 12.41
C ARG A 166 -9.89 -1.32 11.53
N VAL A 167 -10.23 -1.83 10.35
CA VAL A 167 -9.25 -2.24 9.33
C VAL A 167 -9.04 -1.10 8.33
N GLU A 168 -7.78 -0.76 8.08
CA GLU A 168 -7.35 0.19 7.05
C GLU A 168 -6.75 -0.57 5.87
N VAL A 169 -7.34 -0.41 4.68
CA VAL A 169 -6.82 -0.94 3.42
C VAL A 169 -6.16 0.21 2.65
N LEU A 170 -4.83 0.18 2.62
CA LEU A 170 -3.96 1.26 2.15
C LEU A 170 -3.17 0.82 0.92
N ASN A 171 -2.44 1.78 0.33
CA ASN A 171 -1.55 1.56 -0.81
C ASN A 171 -2.17 0.75 -1.97
N GLY A 172 -3.36 1.17 -2.41
CA GLY A 172 -4.05 0.48 -3.50
C GLY A 172 -4.47 -0.96 -3.18
N GLY A 173 -4.58 -1.34 -1.90
CA GLY A 173 -5.01 -2.66 -1.46
C GLY A 173 -3.87 -3.62 -1.11
N SER A 174 -2.61 -3.24 -1.35
CA SER A 174 -1.46 -4.09 -1.02
C SER A 174 -1.10 -4.07 0.46
N LEU A 175 -1.57 -3.08 1.24
CA LEU A 175 -1.31 -3.00 2.66
C LEU A 175 -2.62 -3.04 3.45
N VAL A 176 -2.77 -4.01 4.34
CA VAL A 176 -3.89 -4.12 5.28
C VAL A 176 -3.38 -3.92 6.70
N VAL A 177 -3.91 -2.94 7.42
CA VAL A 177 -3.48 -2.59 8.78
C VAL A 177 -4.66 -2.62 9.73
N MET A 178 -4.47 -3.22 10.90
CA MET A 178 -5.47 -3.27 11.96
C MET A 178 -4.83 -3.39 13.33
N ASP A 179 -5.60 -3.20 14.40
CA ASP A 179 -5.11 -3.46 15.74
C ASP A 179 -5.15 -4.95 16.07
N GLU A 180 -4.34 -5.35 17.05
CA GLU A 180 -4.19 -6.73 17.51
C GLU A 180 -5.53 -7.40 17.87
N GLN A 181 -6.42 -6.66 18.52
CA GLN A 181 -7.74 -7.17 18.88
C GLN A 181 -8.59 -7.44 17.63
N THR A 182 -8.63 -6.49 16.70
CA THR A 182 -9.33 -6.66 15.41
C THR A 182 -8.77 -7.85 14.63
N ALA A 183 -7.46 -8.06 14.61
CA ALA A 183 -6.83 -9.20 13.95
C ALA A 183 -7.25 -10.54 14.59
N LYS A 184 -7.31 -10.62 15.93
CA LYS A 184 -7.79 -11.81 16.65
C LYS A 184 -9.27 -12.10 16.37
N GLU A 185 -10.09 -11.05 16.35
CA GLU A 185 -11.53 -11.19 16.10
C GLU A 185 -11.82 -11.64 14.66
N LEU A 186 -11.12 -11.08 13.67
CA LEU A 186 -11.30 -11.46 12.26
C LEU A 186 -10.78 -12.87 11.94
N GLY A 187 -9.75 -13.31 12.66
CA GLY A 187 -9.03 -14.55 12.37
C GLY A 187 -8.46 -14.55 10.95
N ASP A 188 -8.34 -15.73 10.37
CA ASP A 188 -7.79 -15.86 9.01
C ASP A 188 -8.69 -15.25 7.94
N ILE A 189 -8.14 -14.40 7.08
CA ILE A 189 -8.86 -13.80 5.94
C ILE A 189 -8.30 -14.39 4.64
N THR A 190 -9.14 -15.14 3.91
CA THR A 190 -8.79 -15.67 2.59
C THR A 190 -9.14 -14.69 1.48
N ILE A 191 -8.16 -14.35 0.66
CA ILE A 191 -8.25 -13.41 -0.46
C ILE A 191 -7.92 -14.16 -1.74
N SER A 192 -8.90 -14.27 -2.63
CA SER A 192 -8.70 -14.90 -3.93
C SER A 192 -8.01 -13.95 -4.90
N ARG A 193 -6.97 -14.45 -5.58
CA ARG A 193 -6.22 -13.73 -6.61
C ARG A 193 -6.77 -13.99 -8.00
N ASN A 194 -6.41 -13.11 -8.93
CA ASN A 194 -6.81 -13.20 -10.34
C ASN A 194 -6.19 -14.41 -11.08
N ASP A 195 -5.14 -15.02 -10.52
CA ASP A 195 -4.51 -16.23 -11.06
C ASP A 195 -5.19 -17.53 -10.58
N GLY A 196 -6.26 -17.43 -9.78
CA GLY A 196 -7.03 -18.56 -9.26
C GLY A 196 -6.45 -19.18 -7.99
N THR A 197 -5.40 -18.61 -7.43
CA THR A 197 -4.85 -19.01 -6.12
C THR A 197 -5.37 -18.11 -5.00
N ASP A 198 -5.23 -18.55 -3.75
CA ASP A 198 -5.64 -17.78 -2.57
C ASP A 198 -4.42 -17.33 -1.77
N ILE A 199 -4.53 -16.15 -1.15
CA ILE A 199 -3.65 -15.70 -0.07
C ILE A 199 -4.45 -15.74 1.23
N VAL A 200 -3.83 -16.24 2.29
CA VAL A 200 -4.40 -16.22 3.63
C VAL A 200 -3.66 -15.18 4.45
N LEU A 201 -4.38 -14.12 4.86
CA LEU A 201 -3.92 -13.27 5.94
C LEU A 201 -4.14 -14.02 7.24
N SER A 202 -3.09 -14.55 7.82
CA SER A 202 -3.17 -15.25 9.10
C SER A 202 -3.62 -14.30 10.19
N GLY A 203 -4.65 -14.69 10.94
CA GLY A 203 -4.99 -14.05 12.20
C GLY A 203 -3.89 -14.30 13.23
N LEU A 204 -3.95 -13.57 14.34
CA LEU A 204 -3.14 -13.90 15.51
C LEU A 204 -3.82 -15.09 16.21
N GLU A 205 -3.35 -16.30 15.95
CA GLU A 205 -3.85 -17.50 16.63
C GLU A 205 -3.67 -17.37 18.16
N HIS A 206 -4.63 -17.93 18.91
CA HIS A 206 -4.68 -17.90 20.39
C HIS A 206 -3.65 -18.81 21.06
#